data_AF-A0A2E7QC66-F1
#
_entry.id   AF-A0A2E7QC66-F1
#
_cell.length_a   1.000
_cell.length_b   1.000
_cell.length_c   1.000
_cell.angle_alpha   90.00
_cell.angle_beta   90.00
_cell.angle_gamma   90.00
#
_symmetry.space_group_name_H-M   'P 1'
#
loop_
_entity.id
_entity.type
_entity.pdbx_description
1 polymer ?
#
loop_
_entity_poly.entity_id
_entity_poly.type
_entity_poly.pdbx_seq_one_letter_code
_entity_poly.pdbx_strand_id
1 'polypeptide(L)'
;MHAPLSHYTDAVRYGDIVYLSGCGPLDENLNLVGSDDIVEQARRTLENLQLVLTAVGATFADVLKVNVYLTDISDLKLINPVRQEFFGSAKPASTAVQVVRLAVPGMKIEIEAVAGLPSV
;
A
#
# COMPACT_ATOMS: atom_id res chain seq x y z
N MET A 1 13.08 -4.50 5.02
CA MET A 1 12.50 -4.63 3.67
C MET A 1 13.32 -5.64 2.89
N HIS A 2 12.67 -6.46 2.08
CA HIS A 2 13.31 -7.39 1.15
C HIS A 2 13.63 -6.66 -0.17
N ALA A 3 14.48 -7.24 -1.01
CA ALA A 3 14.74 -6.67 -2.33
C ALA A 3 13.50 -6.78 -3.23
N PRO A 4 13.12 -5.74 -3.99
CA PRO A 4 11.96 -5.74 -4.88
C PRO A 4 11.88 -6.94 -5.84
N LEU A 5 10.66 -7.30 -6.25
CA LEU A 5 10.39 -8.43 -7.15
C LEU A 5 11.03 -8.31 -8.55
N SER A 6 11.38 -7.09 -8.96
CA SER A 6 11.91 -6.78 -10.29
C SER A 6 12.78 -5.51 -10.24
N HIS A 7 13.11 -4.95 -11.40
CA HIS A 7 13.98 -3.78 -11.52
C HIS A 7 13.27 -2.46 -11.13
N TYR A 8 12.96 -2.32 -9.84
CA TYR A 8 12.39 -1.11 -9.24
C TYR A 8 12.90 -0.94 -7.79
N THR A 9 12.48 0.14 -7.12
CA THR A 9 12.78 0.42 -5.70
C THR A 9 11.49 0.63 -4.93
N ASP A 10 11.50 0.45 -3.61
CA ASP A 10 10.30 0.63 -2.77
C ASP A 10 9.77 2.08 -2.82
N ALA A 11 10.67 3.06 -2.93
CA ALA A 11 10.31 4.46 -3.09
C ALA A 11 11.39 5.29 -3.79
N VAL A 12 10.97 6.34 -4.50
CA VAL A 12 11.84 7.36 -5.09
C VAL A 12 11.40 8.76 -4.66
N ARG A 13 12.36 9.57 -4.24
CA ARG A 13 12.15 10.97 -3.84
C ARG A 13 12.50 11.92 -4.97
N TYR A 14 11.65 12.91 -5.23
CA TYR A 14 11.88 14.04 -6.11
C TYR A 14 11.45 15.34 -5.41
N GLY A 15 12.43 16.14 -4.97
CA GLY A 15 12.16 17.29 -4.10
C GLY A 15 11.50 16.84 -2.80
N ASP A 16 10.33 17.40 -2.49
CA ASP A 16 9.54 17.03 -1.31
C ASP A 16 8.44 15.99 -1.61
N ILE A 17 8.39 15.46 -2.83
CA ILE A 17 7.45 14.40 -3.21
C ILE A 17 8.15 13.05 -3.20
N VAL A 18 7.49 12.04 -2.64
CA VAL A 18 7.94 10.65 -2.65
C VAL A 18 6.90 9.80 -3.37
N TYR A 19 7.36 9.05 -4.37
CA TYR A 19 6.56 8.02 -5.05
C TYR A 19 6.90 6.67 -4.43
N LEU A 20 5.89 5.98 -3.91
CA LEU A 20 6.03 4.64 -3.36
C LEU A 20 5.53 3.63 -4.39
N SER A 21 6.26 2.55 -4.57
CA SER A 21 5.85 1.43 -5.41
C SER A 21 4.65 0.69 -4.79
N GLY A 22 3.99 -0.14 -5.62
CA GLY A 22 2.90 -1.00 -5.16
C GLY A 22 3.34 -1.92 -4.02
N CYS A 23 2.63 -1.82 -2.89
CA CYS A 23 2.77 -2.70 -1.75
C CYS A 23 1.65 -3.74 -1.77
N GLY A 24 2.01 -5.02 -1.63
CA GLY A 24 1.09 -6.13 -1.51
C GLY A 24 1.13 -6.80 -0.12
N PRO A 25 0.29 -7.82 0.11
CA PRO A 25 0.19 -8.55 1.37
C PRO A 25 1.26 -9.64 1.50
N LEU A 26 2.54 -9.26 1.34
CA LEU A 26 3.66 -10.20 1.38
C LEU A 26 4.47 -10.06 2.68
N ASP A 27 5.05 -11.16 3.15
CA ASP A 27 6.05 -11.16 4.21
C ASP A 27 7.44 -10.76 3.68
N GLU A 28 8.43 -10.67 4.56
CA GLU A 28 9.82 -10.39 4.18
C GLU A 28 10.49 -11.46 3.30
N ASN A 29 9.88 -12.64 3.18
CA ASN A 29 10.33 -13.74 2.35
C ASN A 29 9.48 -13.89 1.08
N LEU A 30 8.65 -12.87 0.75
CA LEU A 30 7.74 -12.85 -0.40
C LEU A 30 6.59 -13.88 -0.35
N ASN A 31 6.28 -14.41 0.83
CA ASN A 31 5.12 -15.29 0.99
C ASN A 31 3.84 -14.46 1.18
N LEU A 32 2.74 -14.96 0.61
CA LEU A 32 1.42 -14.38 0.80
C LEU A 32 0.96 -14.50 2.27
N VAL A 33 0.59 -13.39 2.88
CA VAL A 33 -0.03 -13.31 4.21
C VAL A 33 -1.55 -13.18 4.04
N GLY A 34 -2.31 -13.82 4.93
CA GLY A 34 -3.79 -13.73 4.93
C GLY A 34 -4.51 -14.75 4.05
N SER A 35 -3.80 -15.49 3.18
CA SER A 35 -4.40 -16.51 2.31
C SER A 35 -5.62 -15.95 1.55
N ASP A 36 -6.84 -16.46 1.78
CA ASP A 36 -8.07 -15.96 1.18
C ASP A 36 -8.75 -14.79 1.93
N ASP A 37 -8.23 -14.38 3.08
CA ASP A 37 -8.80 -13.30 3.87
C ASP A 37 -8.32 -11.92 3.39
N ILE A 38 -9.22 -11.18 2.74
CA ILE A 38 -8.94 -9.83 2.23
C ILE A 38 -8.67 -8.81 3.33
N VAL A 39 -9.22 -8.98 4.54
CA VAL A 39 -9.01 -8.07 5.67
C VAL A 39 -7.59 -8.21 6.18
N GLU A 40 -7.11 -9.46 6.34
CA GLU A 40 -5.71 -9.74 6.71
C GLU A 40 -4.74 -9.30 5.62
N GLN A 41 -5.06 -9.54 4.34
CA GLN A 41 -4.26 -9.01 3.24
C GLN A 41 -4.20 -7.48 3.24
N ALA A 42 -5.32 -6.79 3.46
CA ALA A 42 -5.35 -5.34 3.52
C ALA A 42 -4.51 -4.78 4.68
N ARG A 43 -4.59 -5.42 5.86
CA ARG A 43 -3.76 -5.07 7.02
C ARG A 43 -2.29 -5.21 6.70
N ARG A 44 -1.86 -6.36 6.16
CA ARG A 44 -0.46 -6.58 5.79
C ARG A 44 0.02 -5.60 4.72
N THR A 45 -0.83 -5.30 3.74
CA THR A 45 -0.52 -4.33 2.69
C THR A 45 -0.25 -2.93 3.25
N LEU A 46 -1.06 -2.49 4.22
CA LEU A 46 -0.88 -1.20 4.88
C LEU A 46 0.32 -1.19 5.84
N GLU A 47 0.62 -2.30 6.52
CA GLU A 47 1.86 -2.46 7.30
C GLU A 47 3.09 -2.33 6.40
N ASN A 48 3.09 -2.98 5.24
CA ASN A 48 4.18 -2.87 4.26
C ASN A 48 4.32 -1.44 3.76
N LEU A 49 3.20 -0.76 3.44
CA LEU A 49 3.22 0.65 3.06
C LEU A 49 3.78 1.54 4.19
N GLN A 50 3.46 1.24 5.45
CA GLN A 50 4.01 1.92 6.62
C GLN A 50 5.54 1.78 6.71
N LEU A 51 6.08 0.60 6.43
CA LEU A 51 7.52 0.36 6.43
C LEU A 51 8.22 1.24 5.38
N VAL A 52 7.64 1.35 4.18
CA VAL A 52 8.19 2.20 3.11
C VAL A 52 8.09 3.68 3.48
N LEU A 53 6.94 4.15 3.97
CA LEU A 53 6.75 5.52 4.46
C LEU A 53 7.77 5.87 5.56
N THR A 54 7.93 4.98 6.54
CA THR A 54 8.87 5.18 7.65
C THR A 54 10.32 5.28 7.15
N ALA A 55 10.70 4.46 6.17
CA ALA A 55 12.05 4.47 5.61
C ALA A 55 12.39 5.78 4.87
N VAL A 56 11.39 6.52 4.39
CA VAL A 56 11.58 7.84 3.76
C VAL A 56 11.30 9.01 4.71
N GLY A 57 11.06 8.74 6.00
CA GLY A 57 10.77 9.77 7.01
C GLY A 57 9.35 10.32 6.93
N ALA A 58 8.41 9.59 6.33
CA ALA A 58 7.01 9.93 6.22
C ALA A 58 6.12 9.05 7.12
N THR A 59 4.87 9.46 7.29
CA THR A 59 3.80 8.73 7.95
C THR A 59 2.55 8.68 7.06
N PHE A 60 1.49 8.00 7.50
CA PHE A 60 0.21 8.02 6.78
C PHE A 60 -0.42 9.41 6.69
N ALA A 61 -0.08 10.33 7.58
CA ALA A 61 -0.56 11.72 7.53
C ALA A 61 0.03 12.50 6.35
N ASP A 62 1.16 12.05 5.84
CA ASP A 62 1.92 12.69 4.75
C ASP A 62 1.51 12.16 3.36
N VAL A 63 0.61 11.17 3.31
CA VAL A 63 0.14 10.57 2.06
C VAL A 63 -0.84 11.52 1.35
N LEU A 64 -0.49 11.90 0.12
CA LEU A 64 -1.27 12.79 -0.73
C LEU A 64 -2.29 12.03 -1.59
N LYS A 65 -1.89 10.86 -2.11
CA LYS A 65 -2.68 10.04 -3.04
C LYS A 65 -2.45 8.55 -2.79
N VAL A 66 -3.50 7.76 -2.92
CA VAL A 66 -3.41 6.29 -3.06
C VAL A 66 -4.16 5.79 -4.28
N ASN A 67 -3.60 4.79 -4.95
CA ASN A 67 -4.31 3.92 -5.88
C ASN A 67 -4.44 2.53 -5.24
N VAL A 68 -5.67 2.04 -5.15
CA VAL A 68 -6.01 0.74 -4.57
C VAL A 68 -6.46 -0.19 -5.70
N TYR A 69 -5.72 -1.27 -5.90
CA TYR A 69 -6.03 -2.29 -6.89
C TYR A 69 -6.61 -3.51 -6.17
N LEU A 70 -7.83 -3.92 -6.55
CA LEU A 70 -8.52 -5.08 -5.99
C LEU A 70 -8.79 -6.12 -7.08
N THR A 71 -8.78 -7.40 -6.74
CA THR A 71 -9.25 -8.45 -7.66
C THR A 71 -10.78 -8.60 -7.65
N ASP A 72 -11.42 -8.27 -6.53
CA ASP A 72 -12.88 -8.09 -6.39
C ASP A 72 -13.14 -6.75 -5.71
N ILE A 73 -13.74 -5.80 -6.44
CA ILE A 73 -14.00 -4.46 -5.89
C ILE A 73 -15.10 -4.44 -4.83
N SER A 74 -15.91 -5.49 -4.74
CA SER A 74 -16.94 -5.60 -3.69
C SER A 74 -16.34 -5.73 -2.29
N ASP A 75 -15.05 -6.12 -2.19
CA ASP A 75 -14.29 -6.18 -0.96
C ASP A 75 -13.90 -4.81 -0.39
N LEU A 76 -14.09 -3.72 -1.16
CA LEU A 76 -13.74 -2.36 -0.71
C LEU A 76 -14.41 -2.00 0.64
N LYS A 77 -15.64 -2.48 0.86
CA LYS A 77 -16.38 -2.29 2.12
C LYS A 77 -15.71 -3.01 3.32
N LEU A 78 -15.05 -4.14 3.08
CA LEU A 78 -14.40 -4.96 4.10
C LEU A 78 -13.06 -4.36 4.53
N ILE A 79 -12.33 -3.73 3.60
CA ILE A 79 -11.02 -3.13 3.90
C ILE A 79 -11.09 -1.72 4.48
N ASN A 80 -12.22 -1.02 4.31
CA ASN A 80 -12.37 0.37 4.75
C ASN A 80 -12.10 0.58 6.26
N PRO A 81 -12.57 -0.28 7.18
CA PRO A 81 -12.22 -0.17 8.60
C PRO A 81 -10.70 -0.25 8.83
N VAL A 82 -10.03 -1.21 8.21
CA VAL A 82 -8.57 -1.33 8.29
C VAL A 82 -7.90 -0.07 7.78
N ARG A 83 -8.33 0.47 6.63
CA ARG A 83 -7.79 1.74 6.12
C ARG A 83 -7.96 2.88 7.12
N GLN A 84 -9.10 2.97 7.82
CA GLN A 84 -9.33 4.01 8.83
C GLN A 84 -8.39 3.86 10.03
N GLU A 85 -8.04 2.65 10.44
CA GLU A 85 -7.06 2.41 11.52
C GLU A 85 -5.68 2.99 11.18
N PHE A 86 -5.21 2.85 9.93
CA PHE A 86 -3.90 3.33 9.51
C PHE A 86 -3.89 4.82 9.14
N PHE A 87 -4.88 5.31 8.41
CA PHE A 87 -4.94 6.70 7.96
C PHE A 87 -5.44 7.66 9.06
N GLY A 88 -6.18 7.17 10.07
CA GLY A 88 -6.76 8.01 11.10
C GLY A 88 -7.64 9.12 10.52
N SER A 89 -7.27 10.38 10.78
CA SER A 89 -7.96 11.56 10.23
C SER A 89 -7.50 11.95 8.82
N ALA A 90 -6.39 11.39 8.33
CA ALA A 90 -5.85 11.70 7.01
C ALA A 90 -6.81 11.21 5.91
N LYS A 91 -6.98 12.03 4.87
CA LYS A 91 -7.88 11.77 3.74
C LYS A 91 -7.15 12.02 2.43
N PRO A 92 -6.24 11.12 2.01
CA PRO A 92 -5.58 11.28 0.72
C PRO A 92 -6.61 11.26 -0.40
N ALA A 93 -6.27 11.87 -1.53
CA ALA A 93 -6.97 11.56 -2.76
C ALA A 93 -6.91 10.03 -2.98
N SER A 94 -7.99 9.43 -3.48
CA SER A 94 -8.12 7.97 -3.51
C SER A 94 -8.79 7.51 -4.79
N THR A 95 -8.22 6.51 -5.43
CA THR A 95 -8.83 5.79 -6.55
C THR A 95 -8.81 4.31 -6.20
N ALA A 96 -9.92 3.61 -6.42
CA ALA A 96 -10.00 2.17 -6.28
C ALA A 96 -10.53 1.58 -7.58
N VAL A 97 -9.87 0.54 -8.09
CA VAL A 97 -10.26 -0.14 -9.33
C VAL A 97 -10.18 -1.65 -9.16
N GLN A 98 -10.99 -2.37 -9.93
CA GLN A 98 -10.83 -3.80 -10.07
C GLN A 98 -9.82 -4.12 -11.18
N VAL A 99 -8.94 -5.08 -10.92
CA VAL A 99 -7.99 -5.64 -11.90
C VAL A 99 -8.23 -7.15 -12.03
N VAL A 100 -7.87 -7.72 -13.18
CA VAL A 100 -8.07 -9.16 -13.44
C VAL A 100 -7.16 -10.02 -12.58
N ARG A 101 -5.95 -9.55 -12.27
CA ARG A 101 -4.94 -10.24 -11.45
C ARG A 101 -3.86 -9.27 -10.97
N LEU A 102 -3.16 -9.67 -9.91
CA LEU A 102 -1.98 -9.00 -9.36
C LEU A 102 -0.71 -9.82 -9.63
N ALA A 103 0.46 -9.26 -9.31
CA ALA A 103 1.75 -9.85 -9.69
C ALA A 103 2.03 -11.22 -9.05
N VAL A 104 1.67 -11.40 -7.78
CA VAL A 104 1.84 -12.67 -7.06
C VAL A 104 0.49 -13.40 -6.96
N PRO A 105 0.42 -14.71 -7.32
CA PRO A 105 -0.80 -15.50 -7.19
C PRO A 105 -1.39 -15.45 -5.77
N GLY A 106 -2.71 -15.29 -5.68
CA GLY A 106 -3.44 -15.23 -4.42
C GLY A 106 -3.53 -13.83 -3.79
N MET A 107 -2.74 -12.86 -4.25
CA MET A 107 -2.95 -11.46 -3.88
C MET A 107 -4.32 -11.00 -4.37
N LYS A 108 -5.07 -10.37 -3.47
CA LYS A 108 -6.39 -9.77 -3.72
C LYS A 108 -6.36 -8.25 -3.68
N ILE A 109 -5.32 -7.66 -3.08
CA ILE A 109 -5.12 -6.22 -2.93
C ILE A 109 -3.66 -5.83 -3.19
N GLU A 110 -3.47 -4.66 -3.80
CA GLU A 110 -2.20 -3.95 -3.87
C GLU A 110 -2.46 -2.44 -3.74
N ILE A 111 -1.59 -1.71 -3.05
CA ILE A 111 -1.71 -0.26 -2.86
C ILE A 111 -0.39 0.43 -3.20
N GLU A 112 -0.44 1.41 -4.09
CA GLU A 112 0.65 2.38 -4.28
C GLU A 112 0.26 3.75 -3.72
N ALA A 113 1.26 4.56 -3.39
CA ALA A 113 1.04 5.86 -2.76
C ALA A 113 1.99 6.94 -3.26
N VAL A 114 1.53 8.19 -3.17
CA VAL A 114 2.38 9.38 -3.26
C VAL A 114 2.31 10.09 -1.92
N ALA A 115 3.46 10.42 -1.35
CA ALA A 115 3.59 11.17 -0.10
C ALA A 115 4.32 12.49 -0.34
N GLY A 116 4.02 13.48 0.51
CA GLY A 116 4.75 14.75 0.57
C GLY A 116 5.50 14.84 1.89
N LEU A 117 6.81 15.06 1.86
CA LEU A 117 7.58 15.32 3.07
C LEU A 117 7.37 16.77 3.49
N PRO A 118 7.08 17.05 4.77
CA PRO A 118 7.00 18.42 5.26
C PRO A 118 8.29 19.17 4.95
N SER A 119 8.16 20.37 4.39
CA SER A 119 9.29 21.30 4.32
C SER A 119 9.66 21.69 5.76
N VAL A 120 10.93 21.50 6.12
CA VAL A 120 11.49 21.90 7.42
C VAL A 120 11.43 23.42 7.59
#